data_AF-A0A9E4KU07-F1
#
_entry.id   AF-A0A9E4KU07-F1
#
_cell.length_a   1.000
_cell.length_b   1.000
_cell.length_c   1.000
_cell.angle_alpha   90.00
_cell.angle_beta   90.00
_cell.angle_gamma   90.00
#
_symmetry.space_group_name_H-M   'P 1'
#
loop_
_entity.id
_entity.type
_entity.pdbx_description
1 polymer ?
#
loop_
_entity_poly.entity_id
_entity_poly.type
_entity_poly.pdbx_seq_one_letter_code
_entity_poly.pdbx_strand_id
1 'polypeptide(L)'
;MPDTRHPTSEAPETVHHMVRLRLYPGDAATGILLTAIAGACRHVWNHMLADQERRYRLWQAYRIGPKPVPTFFTLGRRFTVLRHDPDHAWLKDYPFACVRYSLKYLADAYQRYFKDTQTEGKPRFKAKHRTVPAFTIPEAVRMDGDRLRVPKVGWPDPGIFAVCHAPPHPRRPPGMWLLANILGK
;
A
#
# COMPACT_ATOMS: atom_id res chain seq x y z
N MET A 1 54.24 -20.30 -4.20
CA MET A 1 52.92 -20.21 -4.86
C MET A 1 52.18 -19.01 -4.30
N PRO A 2 51.71 -18.06 -5.11
CA PRO A 2 50.77 -17.06 -4.63
C PRO A 2 49.34 -17.59 -4.77
N ASP A 3 48.59 -17.45 -3.69
CA ASP A 3 47.16 -17.79 -3.54
C ASP A 3 46.28 -16.83 -4.36
N THR A 4 45.66 -17.34 -5.42
CA THR A 4 44.71 -16.61 -6.28
C THR A 4 43.33 -16.60 -5.64
N ARG A 5 43.09 -15.63 -4.75
CA ARG A 5 41.72 -15.30 -4.32
C ARG A 5 40.97 -14.65 -5.48
N HIS A 6 39.94 -15.34 -5.99
CA HIS A 6 38.99 -14.79 -6.95
C HIS A 6 38.38 -13.47 -6.41
N PRO A 7 38.23 -12.42 -7.23
CA PRO A 7 37.45 -11.26 -6.84
C PRO A 7 35.99 -11.71 -6.73
N THR A 8 35.46 -11.74 -5.50
CA THR A 8 34.03 -11.87 -5.26
C THR A 8 33.38 -10.69 -5.98
N SER A 9 32.61 -10.96 -7.04
CA SER A 9 31.76 -9.95 -7.68
C SER A 9 30.80 -9.43 -6.62
N GLU A 10 31.09 -8.28 -6.02
CA GLU A 10 30.17 -7.58 -5.13
C GLU A 10 28.88 -7.32 -5.93
N ALA A 11 27.80 -8.01 -5.56
CA ALA A 11 26.49 -7.69 -6.09
C ALA A 11 26.19 -6.23 -5.70
N PRO A 12 25.68 -5.39 -6.61
CA PRO A 12 25.43 -3.99 -6.31
C PRO A 12 24.53 -3.87 -5.08
N GLU A 13 25.00 -3.12 -4.08
CA GLU A 13 24.27 -2.86 -2.85
C GLU A 13 22.94 -2.17 -3.21
N THR A 14 21.84 -2.87 -3.01
CA THR A 14 20.52 -2.35 -3.37
C THR A 14 20.02 -1.45 -2.25
N VAL A 15 20.09 -0.12 -2.47
CA VAL A 15 19.55 0.86 -1.53
C VAL A 15 18.06 1.07 -1.81
N HIS A 16 17.23 0.84 -0.79
CA HIS A 16 15.78 1.08 -0.87
C HIS A 16 15.45 2.47 -0.32
N HIS A 17 15.08 3.41 -1.21
CA HIS A 17 14.61 4.74 -0.81
C HIS A 17 13.09 4.80 -0.83
N MET A 18 12.47 5.33 0.21
CA MET A 18 11.03 5.64 0.22
C MET A 18 10.80 7.08 -0.24
N VAL A 19 10.13 7.25 -1.38
CA VAL A 19 9.87 8.56 -2.00
C VAL A 19 8.37 8.84 -2.05
N ARG A 20 7.99 10.10 -1.76
CA ARG A 20 6.60 10.57 -1.87
C ARG A 20 6.43 11.32 -3.18
N LEU A 21 5.57 10.83 -4.06
CA LEU A 21 5.33 11.43 -5.38
C LEU A 21 3.88 11.92 -5.47
N ARG A 22 3.66 13.05 -6.14
CA ARG A 22 2.32 13.50 -6.51
C ARG A 22 2.08 13.11 -7.96
N LEU A 23 1.05 12.29 -8.18
CA LEU A 23 0.70 11.84 -9.52
C LEU A 23 -0.29 12.81 -10.14
N TYR A 24 0.01 13.22 -11.37
CA TYR A 24 -0.93 13.90 -12.24
C TYR A 24 -1.35 12.93 -13.35
N PRO A 25 -2.65 12.59 -13.44
CA PRO A 25 -3.11 11.73 -14.51
C PRO A 25 -2.94 12.45 -15.84
N GLY A 26 -2.25 11.80 -16.79
CA GLY A 26 -2.09 12.35 -18.14
C GLY A 26 -3.40 12.31 -18.94
N ASP A 27 -4.24 11.30 -18.70
CA ASP A 27 -5.57 11.13 -19.28
C ASP A 27 -6.64 10.83 -18.21
N ALA A 28 -7.91 10.97 -18.59
CA ALA A 28 -9.03 10.73 -17.68
C ALA A 28 -9.10 9.25 -17.21
N ALA A 29 -8.77 8.31 -18.09
CA ALA A 29 -8.80 6.88 -17.79
C ALA A 29 -7.81 6.50 -16.68
N THR A 30 -6.57 7.00 -16.75
CA THR A 30 -5.56 6.85 -15.71
C THR A 30 -6.03 7.47 -14.40
N GLY A 31 -6.64 8.66 -14.43
CA GLY A 31 -7.16 9.30 -13.23
C GLY A 31 -8.24 8.48 -12.51
N ILE A 32 -9.17 7.90 -13.28
CA ILE A 32 -10.25 7.05 -12.75
C ILE A 32 -9.65 5.81 -12.08
N LEU A 33 -8.73 5.13 -12.77
CA LEU A 33 -8.09 3.94 -12.26
C LEU A 33 -7.26 4.21 -11.00
N LEU A 34 -6.42 5.24 -11.02
CA LEU A 34 -5.60 5.62 -9.88
C LEU A 34 -6.48 5.88 -8.65
N THR A 35 -7.61 6.56 -8.84
CA THR A 35 -8.63 6.78 -7.81
C THR A 35 -9.28 5.47 -7.36
N ALA A 36 -9.53 4.54 -8.29
CA ALA A 36 -10.11 3.24 -8.01
C ALA A 36 -9.15 2.35 -7.18
N ILE A 37 -7.85 2.35 -7.49
CA ILE A 37 -6.80 1.68 -6.70
C ILE A 37 -6.76 2.25 -5.28
N ALA A 38 -6.74 3.58 -5.13
CA ALA A 38 -6.80 4.22 -3.82
C ALA A 38 -8.11 3.86 -3.08
N GLY A 39 -9.22 3.75 -3.81
CA GLY A 39 -10.51 3.28 -3.31
C GLY A 39 -10.47 1.84 -2.79
N ALA A 40 -9.84 0.93 -3.53
CA ALA A 40 -9.62 -0.46 -3.12
C ALA A 40 -8.78 -0.55 -1.84
N CYS A 41 -7.66 0.18 -1.78
CA CYS A 41 -6.82 0.29 -0.58
C CYS A 41 -7.60 0.80 0.64
N ARG A 42 -8.44 1.83 0.46
CA ARG A 42 -9.32 2.35 1.52
C ARG A 42 -10.35 1.32 1.96
N HIS A 43 -10.98 0.63 1.01
CA HIS A 43 -11.98 -0.39 1.30
C HIS A 43 -11.37 -1.52 2.14
N VAL A 44 -10.21 -2.06 1.73
CA VAL A 44 -9.50 -3.11 2.46
C VAL A 44 -9.12 -2.66 3.88
N TRP A 45 -8.61 -1.44 4.03
CA TRP A 45 -8.32 -0.86 5.35
C TRP A 45 -9.56 -0.88 6.25
N ASN A 46 -10.68 -0.34 5.76
CA ASN A 46 -11.92 -0.23 6.54
C ASN A 46 -12.50 -1.61 6.85
N HIS A 47 -12.52 -2.52 5.88
CA HIS A 47 -13.04 -3.87 6.07
C HIS A 47 -12.24 -4.63 7.13
N MET A 48 -10.92 -4.60 7.05
CA MET A 48 -10.05 -5.30 8.01
C MET A 48 -10.09 -4.67 9.40
N LEU A 49 -10.24 -3.34 9.47
CA LEU A 49 -10.47 -2.64 10.74
C LEU A 49 -11.79 -3.09 11.38
N ALA A 50 -12.89 -3.16 10.61
CA ALA A 50 -14.19 -3.64 11.09
C ALA A 50 -14.15 -5.11 11.55
N ASP A 51 -13.53 -6.00 10.77
CA ASP A 51 -13.33 -7.40 11.16
C ASP A 51 -12.56 -7.51 12.48
N GLN A 52 -11.49 -6.72 12.63
CA GLN A 52 -10.68 -6.72 13.84
C GLN A 52 -11.44 -6.18 15.05
N GLU A 53 -12.22 -5.11 14.90
CA GLU A 53 -13.08 -4.59 15.97
C GLU A 53 -14.16 -5.60 16.38
N ARG A 54 -14.80 -6.27 15.40
CA ARG A 54 -15.79 -7.33 15.66
C ARG A 54 -15.17 -8.47 16.46
N ARG A 55 -14.01 -8.98 16.03
CA ARG A 55 -13.31 -10.07 16.72
C ARG A 55 -12.89 -9.68 18.14
N TYR A 56 -12.38 -8.46 18.32
CA TYR A 56 -12.02 -7.96 19.63
C TYR A 56 -13.23 -7.86 20.57
N ARG A 57 -14.37 -7.36 20.07
CA ARG A 57 -15.62 -7.28 20.83
C ARG A 57 -16.13 -8.67 21.25
N LEU A 58 -16.12 -9.64 20.33
CA LEU A 58 -16.50 -11.03 20.64
C LEU A 58 -15.58 -11.64 21.68
N TRP A 59 -14.26 -11.46 21.54
CA TRP A 59 -13.30 -11.91 22.54
C TRP A 59 -13.52 -11.23 23.89
N GLN A 60 -13.85 -9.94 23.92
CA GLN A 60 -14.14 -9.23 25.17
C GLN A 60 -15.41 -9.76 25.86
N ALA A 61 -16.44 -10.12 25.09
CA ALA A 61 -17.70 -10.62 25.61
C ALA A 61 -17.58 -12.06 26.15
N TYR A 62 -16.92 -12.95 25.41
CA TYR A 62 -16.89 -14.38 25.73
C TYR A 62 -15.58 -14.83 26.39
N ARG A 63 -14.48 -14.08 26.22
CA ARG A 63 -13.11 -14.43 26.66
C ARG A 63 -12.63 -15.83 26.22
N ILE A 64 -13.17 -16.32 25.10
CA ILE A 64 -12.81 -17.63 24.54
C ILE A 64 -11.61 -17.47 23.60
N GLY A 65 -10.58 -18.29 23.83
CA GLY A 65 -9.38 -18.35 22.99
C GLY A 65 -8.42 -17.17 23.17
N PRO A 66 -7.33 -17.14 22.38
CA PRO A 66 -6.32 -16.09 22.48
C PRO A 66 -6.88 -14.74 22.01
N LYS A 67 -6.39 -13.67 22.64
CA LYS A 67 -6.71 -12.29 22.27
C LYS A 67 -6.40 -12.06 20.79
N PRO A 68 -7.35 -11.52 19.98
CA PRO A 68 -7.12 -11.32 18.56
C PRO A 68 -6.13 -10.17 18.35
N VAL A 69 -4.87 -10.49 18.06
CA VAL A 69 -3.84 -9.50 17.70
C VAL A 69 -3.75 -9.35 16.17
N PRO A 70 -3.92 -8.13 15.63
CA PRO A 70 -3.83 -7.86 14.20
C PRO A 70 -2.36 -7.70 13.80
N THR A 71 -1.73 -8.79 13.35
CA THR A 71 -0.40 -8.77 12.74
C THR A 71 -0.54 -8.79 11.22
N PHE A 72 0.52 -8.40 10.51
CA PHE A 72 0.51 -8.44 9.04
C PHE A 72 0.14 -9.83 8.50
N PHE A 73 0.65 -10.90 9.14
CA PHE A 73 0.34 -12.28 8.76
C PHE A 73 -1.12 -12.65 9.02
N THR A 74 -1.68 -12.28 10.17
CA THR A 74 -3.08 -12.62 10.48
C THR A 74 -4.05 -11.85 9.60
N LEU A 75 -3.78 -10.56 9.34
CA LEU A 75 -4.53 -9.76 8.38
C LEU A 75 -4.40 -10.30 6.95
N GLY A 76 -3.21 -10.74 6.54
CA GLY A 76 -2.96 -11.36 5.24
C GLY A 76 -3.82 -12.61 5.00
N ARG A 77 -3.87 -13.53 5.98
CA ARG A 77 -4.72 -14.73 5.89
C ARG A 77 -6.20 -14.39 5.74
N ARG A 78 -6.68 -13.42 6.53
CA ARG A 78 -8.08 -12.97 6.47
C ARG A 78 -8.39 -12.26 5.16
N PHE A 79 -7.45 -11.48 4.64
CA PHE A 79 -7.58 -10.85 3.32
C PHE A 79 -7.64 -11.87 2.20
N THR A 80 -6.88 -12.98 2.27
CA THR A 80 -7.02 -14.07 1.31
C THR A 80 -8.45 -14.59 1.28
N VAL A 81 -9.05 -14.88 2.44
CA VAL A 81 -10.46 -15.30 2.53
C VAL A 81 -11.39 -14.25 1.92
N LEU A 82 -11.21 -12.97 2.27
CA LEU A 82 -12.00 -11.87 1.70
C LEU A 82 -11.90 -11.82 0.17
N ARG A 83 -10.72 -12.01 -0.40
CA ARG A 83 -10.54 -11.93 -1.85
C ARG A 83 -11.22 -13.09 -2.61
N HIS A 84 -11.52 -14.19 -1.92
CA HIS A 84 -12.26 -15.32 -2.50
C HIS A 84 -13.78 -15.21 -2.32
N ASP A 85 -14.25 -14.29 -1.49
CA ASP A 85 -15.67 -13.98 -1.32
C ASP A 85 -16.25 -13.38 -2.62
N PRO A 86 -17.37 -13.90 -3.15
CA PRO A 86 -18.02 -13.37 -4.34
C PRO A 86 -18.29 -11.85 -4.29
N ASP A 87 -18.69 -11.33 -3.13
CA ASP A 87 -19.01 -9.90 -2.95
C ASP A 87 -17.78 -8.99 -3.08
N HIS A 88 -16.59 -9.58 -2.95
CA HIS A 88 -15.30 -8.89 -2.92
C HIS A 88 -14.37 -9.34 -4.05
N ALA A 89 -14.89 -10.10 -5.03
CA ALA A 89 -14.10 -10.65 -6.14
C ALA A 89 -13.42 -9.56 -6.98
N TRP A 90 -14.05 -8.39 -7.09
CA TRP A 90 -13.53 -7.18 -7.78
C TRP A 90 -12.17 -6.70 -7.25
N LEU A 91 -11.78 -7.07 -6.02
CA LEU A 91 -10.45 -6.76 -5.48
C LEU A 91 -9.33 -7.44 -6.28
N LYS A 92 -9.65 -8.47 -7.08
CA LYS A 92 -8.68 -9.15 -7.94
C LYS A 92 -8.21 -8.30 -9.12
N ASP A 93 -9.00 -7.31 -9.53
CA ASP A 93 -8.74 -6.46 -10.69
C ASP A 93 -7.68 -5.39 -10.41
N TYR A 94 -7.38 -5.15 -9.13
CA TYR A 94 -6.41 -4.14 -8.70
C TYR A 94 -5.04 -4.74 -8.35
N PRO A 95 -3.95 -3.95 -8.39
CA PRO A 95 -2.61 -4.41 -8.03
C PRO A 95 -2.56 -4.92 -6.58
N PHE A 96 -2.31 -6.22 -6.44
CA PHE A 96 -2.22 -6.88 -5.13
C PHE A 96 -1.16 -6.24 -4.22
N ALA A 97 -0.06 -5.74 -4.77
CA ALA A 97 1.01 -5.08 -4.02
C ALA A 97 0.50 -3.85 -3.25
N CYS A 98 -0.33 -3.00 -3.89
CA CYS A 98 -0.91 -1.81 -3.28
C CYS A 98 -1.87 -2.17 -2.14
N VAL A 99 -2.75 -3.16 -2.40
CA VAL A 99 -3.72 -3.62 -1.42
C VAL A 99 -3.04 -4.29 -0.21
N ARG A 100 -2.03 -5.14 -0.46
CA ARG A 100 -1.22 -5.79 0.57
C ARG A 100 -0.54 -4.75 1.47
N TYR A 101 -0.03 -3.66 0.91
CA TYR A 101 0.59 -2.61 1.71
C TYR A 101 -0.40 -1.87 2.62
N SER A 102 -1.67 -1.80 2.24
CA SER A 102 -2.73 -1.28 3.13
C SER A 102 -2.91 -2.14 4.38
N LEU A 103 -2.73 -3.47 4.26
CA LEU A 103 -2.73 -4.39 5.42
C LEU A 103 -1.53 -4.15 6.32
N LYS A 104 -0.35 -3.91 5.72
CA LYS A 104 0.87 -3.57 6.46
C LYS A 104 0.68 -2.30 7.27
N TYR A 105 0.16 -1.24 6.66
CA TYR A 105 -0.14 0.00 7.40
C TYR A 105 -1.12 -0.21 8.56
N LEU A 106 -2.11 -1.10 8.40
CA LEU A 106 -3.05 -1.38 9.48
C LEU A 106 -2.36 -2.12 10.62
N ALA A 107 -1.53 -3.12 10.31
CA ALA A 107 -0.72 -3.84 11.30
C ALA A 107 0.22 -2.90 12.05
N ASP A 108 0.94 -2.04 11.32
CA ASP A 108 1.87 -1.06 11.90
C ASP A 108 1.15 -0.05 12.79
N ALA A 109 -0.04 0.42 12.38
CA ALA A 109 -0.86 1.33 13.17
C ALA A 109 -1.33 0.68 14.48
N TYR A 110 -1.71 -0.60 14.45
CA TYR A 110 -2.01 -1.35 15.67
C TYR A 110 -0.77 -1.58 16.53
N GLN A 111 0.37 -1.90 15.93
CA GLN A 111 1.62 -2.09 16.68
C GLN A 111 2.03 -0.82 17.42
N ARG A 112 1.92 0.36 16.77
CA ARG A 112 2.16 1.66 17.39
C ARG A 112 1.18 1.93 18.53
N TYR A 113 -0.11 1.72 18.28
CA TYR A 113 -1.15 1.84 19.30
C TYR A 113 -0.86 0.97 20.53
N PHE A 114 -0.43 -0.29 20.34
CA PHE A 114 -0.11 -1.16 21.47
C PHE A 114 1.21 -0.83 22.16
N LYS A 115 2.15 -0.18 21.45
CA LYS A 115 3.43 0.25 22.03
C LYS A 115 3.23 1.44 22.96
N ASP A 116 2.42 2.41 22.56
CA ASP A 116 2.12 3.59 23.36
C ASP A 116 0.66 4.01 23.16
N THR A 117 -0.21 3.47 24.01
CA THR A 117 -1.65 3.76 23.97
C THR A 117 -2.00 5.18 24.41
N GLN A 118 -1.05 5.92 25.01
CA GLN A 118 -1.29 7.28 25.51
C GLN A 118 -1.08 8.33 24.43
N THR A 119 -0.05 8.15 23.60
CA THR A 119 0.28 9.09 22.52
C THR A 119 -0.30 8.67 21.17
N GLU A 120 -0.39 7.36 20.90
CA GLU A 120 -0.89 6.85 19.63
C GLU A 120 -2.39 6.50 19.73
N GLY A 121 -3.17 7.08 18.82
CA GLY A 121 -4.60 6.78 18.73
C GLY A 121 -4.88 5.43 18.10
N LYS A 122 -6.01 4.81 18.47
CA LYS A 122 -6.52 3.60 17.79
C LYS A 122 -6.68 3.88 16.28
N PRO A 123 -6.36 2.92 15.39
CA PRO A 123 -6.65 3.05 13.97
C PRO A 123 -8.12 3.42 13.71
N ARG A 124 -8.35 4.40 12.83
CA ARG A 124 -9.69 4.93 12.51
C ARG A 124 -10.12 4.54 11.10
N PHE A 125 -11.42 4.50 10.88
CA PHE A 125 -12.00 4.35 9.54
C PHE A 125 -11.62 5.53 8.65
N LYS A 126 -11.27 5.22 7.39
CA LYS A 126 -10.92 6.19 6.36
C LYS A 126 -12.18 6.59 5.59
N ALA A 127 -12.43 7.90 5.47
CA ALA A 127 -13.59 8.44 4.77
C ALA A 127 -13.24 8.90 3.35
N LYS A 128 -14.16 8.69 2.39
CA LYS A 128 -13.91 8.92 0.95
C LYS A 128 -13.48 10.35 0.59
N HIS A 129 -14.06 11.35 1.25
CA HIS A 129 -13.85 12.77 0.92
C HIS A 129 -12.99 13.52 1.95
N ARG A 130 -12.62 12.90 3.08
CA ARG A 130 -11.71 13.49 4.08
C ARG A 130 -10.30 12.93 4.01
N THR A 131 -10.13 11.71 3.52
CA THR A 131 -8.82 11.09 3.36
C THR A 131 -8.30 11.37 1.97
N VAL A 132 -7.10 11.93 1.87
CA VAL A 132 -6.46 12.12 0.57
C VAL A 132 -6.24 10.74 -0.06
N PRO A 133 -6.70 10.50 -1.30
CA PRO A 133 -6.48 9.22 -1.96
C PRO A 133 -4.98 9.00 -2.10
N ALA A 134 -4.52 7.85 -1.61
CA ALA A 134 -3.13 7.49 -1.61
C ALA A 134 -2.96 5.97 -1.59
N PHE A 135 -1.89 5.50 -2.22
CA PHE A 135 -1.49 4.11 -2.19
C PHE A 135 0.03 3.99 -2.30
N THR A 136 0.53 2.78 -2.00
CA THR A 136 1.96 2.50 -1.95
C THR A 136 2.29 1.37 -2.90
N ILE A 137 3.30 1.55 -3.75
CA ILE A 137 3.82 0.50 -4.61
C ILE A 137 5.19 0.09 -4.06
N PRO A 138 5.30 -1.07 -3.39
CA PRO A 138 6.53 -1.48 -2.71
C PRO A 138 7.62 -1.97 -3.67
N GLU A 139 7.25 -2.55 -4.81
CA GLU A 139 8.16 -3.24 -5.72
C GLU A 139 7.74 -2.93 -7.17
N ALA A 140 8.73 -2.83 -8.07
CA ALA A 140 8.57 -2.62 -9.51
C ALA A 140 8.16 -1.22 -10.01
N VAL A 141 8.41 -0.17 -9.22
CA VAL A 141 8.32 1.20 -9.73
C VAL A 141 9.54 1.49 -10.60
N ARG A 142 9.32 1.64 -11.91
CA ARG A 142 10.33 2.15 -12.84
C ARG A 142 10.00 3.58 -13.21
N MET A 143 10.99 4.45 -13.09
CA MET A 143 10.94 5.80 -13.63
C MET A 143 11.53 5.80 -15.03
N ASP A 144 10.82 6.40 -15.97
CA ASP A 144 11.30 6.72 -17.30
C ASP A 144 11.18 8.24 -17.48
N GLY A 145 12.28 8.95 -17.16
CA GLY A 145 12.28 10.41 -16.99
C GLY A 145 11.27 10.86 -15.91
N ASP A 146 10.36 11.75 -16.29
CA ASP A 146 9.30 12.27 -15.42
C ASP A 146 8.07 11.34 -15.32
N ARG A 147 8.12 10.14 -15.90
CA ARG A 147 6.97 9.22 -15.96
C ARG A 147 7.18 8.02 -15.04
N LEU A 148 6.17 7.73 -14.24
CA LEU A 148 6.13 6.57 -13.36
C LEU A 148 5.33 5.45 -13.99
N ARG A 149 5.93 4.27 -14.13
CA ARG A 149 5.20 3.06 -14.53
C ARG A 149 4.57 2.38 -13.31
N VAL A 150 3.24 2.28 -13.30
CA VAL A 150 2.49 1.49 -12.31
C VAL A 150 2.32 0.05 -12.81
N PRO A 151 2.80 -0.98 -12.08
CA PRO A 151 2.68 -2.37 -12.51
C PRO A 151 1.23 -2.89 -12.47
N LYS A 152 0.88 -3.70 -13.48
CA LYS A 152 -0.33 -4.53 -13.55
C LYS A 152 -1.64 -3.75 -13.66
N VAL A 153 -1.75 -2.94 -14.72
CA VAL A 153 -3.04 -2.40 -15.13
C VAL A 153 -3.24 -2.61 -16.64
N GLY A 154 -3.95 -3.69 -16.97
CA GLY A 154 -4.47 -3.97 -18.31
C GLY A 154 -3.43 -4.36 -19.36
N TRP A 155 -3.71 -5.46 -20.08
CA TRP A 155 -3.05 -5.80 -21.35
C TRP A 155 -3.89 -5.17 -22.50
N PRO A 156 -3.32 -4.76 -23.66
CA PRO A 156 -1.96 -4.99 -24.12
C PRO A 156 -1.02 -3.87 -23.67
N ASP A 157 -0.20 -4.14 -22.65
CA ASP A 157 0.78 -3.28 -21.98
C ASP A 157 1.12 -1.95 -22.71
N PRO A 158 0.57 -0.84 -22.23
CA PRO A 158 1.33 0.37 -22.04
C PRO A 158 1.28 0.63 -20.55
N GLY A 159 2.32 0.22 -19.81
CA GLY A 159 2.40 0.52 -18.38
C GLY A 159 1.98 1.97 -18.15
N ILE A 160 0.95 2.17 -17.32
CA ILE A 160 0.34 3.49 -17.20
C ILE A 160 1.38 4.45 -16.66
N PHE A 161 1.66 5.48 -17.46
CA PHE A 161 2.60 6.53 -17.14
C PHE A 161 1.86 7.65 -16.40
N ALA A 162 2.10 7.76 -15.11
CA ALA A 162 1.71 8.96 -14.38
C ALA A 162 2.88 9.95 -14.39
N VAL A 163 2.62 11.21 -14.71
CA VAL A 163 3.67 12.25 -14.67
C VAL A 163 3.94 12.59 -13.20
N CYS A 164 5.19 12.45 -12.80
CA CYS A 164 5.72 12.84 -11.51
C CYS A 164 6.31 14.24 -11.64
N HIS A 165 5.80 15.18 -10.86
CA HIS A 165 6.52 16.43 -10.61
C HIS A 165 7.06 16.43 -9.19
N ALA A 166 8.36 16.76 -9.04
CA ALA A 166 8.90 17.29 -7.80
C ALA A 166 8.06 18.53 -7.40
N PRO A 167 7.79 18.77 -6.11
CA PRO A 167 6.71 19.66 -5.67
C PRO A 167 6.84 21.07 -6.28
N PRO A 168 5.92 21.51 -7.18
CA PRO A 168 5.95 22.87 -7.69
C PRO A 168 4.73 23.69 -7.20
N HIS A 169 5.05 24.84 -6.61
CA HIS A 169 4.29 26.09 -6.41
C HIS A 169 2.83 26.06 -5.85
N PRO A 170 2.41 27.01 -4.97
CA PRO A 170 1.25 26.88 -4.09
C PRO A 170 -0.15 26.99 -4.72
N ARG A 171 -0.30 27.09 -6.05
CA ARG A 171 -1.59 27.44 -6.70
C ARG A 171 -2.14 26.39 -7.67
N ARG A 172 -2.20 25.10 -7.28
CA ARG A 172 -2.84 24.03 -8.09
C ARG A 172 -3.74 23.08 -7.27
N PRO A 173 -4.88 22.62 -7.82
CA PRO A 173 -5.91 21.83 -7.10
C PRO A 173 -5.38 20.48 -6.60
N PRO A 174 -5.96 19.89 -5.54
CA PRO A 174 -5.36 18.77 -4.81
C PRO A 174 -5.16 17.53 -5.71
N GLY A 175 -3.91 17.08 -5.81
CA GLY A 175 -3.51 15.86 -6.52
C GLY A 175 -3.33 14.69 -5.58
N MET A 176 -3.12 13.50 -6.16
CA MET A 176 -3.08 12.23 -5.44
C MET A 176 -1.66 11.90 -4.97
N TRP A 177 -1.50 11.44 -3.72
CA TRP A 177 -0.19 11.11 -3.15
C TRP A 177 0.15 9.63 -3.35
N LEU A 178 1.38 9.35 -3.76
CA LEU A 178 1.96 8.02 -3.83
C LEU A 178 3.16 7.94 -2.89
N LEU A 179 3.33 6.81 -2.21
CA LEU A 179 4.60 6.42 -1.61
C LEU A 179 5.20 5.34 -2.51
N ALA A 180 6.33 5.60 -3.14
CA ALA A 180 7.05 4.64 -3.98
C ALA A 180 8.40 4.34 -3.36
N ASN A 181 8.78 3.06 -3.31
CA ASN A 181 10.18 2.73 -3.06
C ASN A 181 10.94 2.80 -4.40
N ILE A 182 11.93 3.67 -4.49
CA ILE A 182 12.82 3.78 -5.66
C ILE A 182 14.04 2.91 -5.37
N LEU A 183 14.31 1.95 -6.27
CA LEU A 183 15.63 1.31 -6.35
C LEU A 183 16.54 2.25 -7.13
N GLY A 184 17.56 2.80 -6.48
CA GLY A 184 18.67 3.48 -7.14
C GLY A 184 19.65 2.46 -7.71
N LYS A 185 20.18 2.74 -8.90
CA LYS A 185 21.42 2.12 -9.41
C LYS A 185 22.63 2.89 -8.89
#